data_AF-A0A1A0IGV5-F1
#
_entry.id   AF-A0A1A0IGV5-F1
#
_cell.length_a   1.000
_cell.length_b   1.000
_cell.length_c   1.000
_cell.angle_alpha   90.00
_cell.angle_beta   90.00
_cell.angle_gamma   90.00
#
_symmetry.space_group_name_H-M   'P 1'
#
loop_
_entity.id
_entity.type
_entity.pdbx_description
1 polymer ?
#
loop_
_entity_poly.entity_id
_entity_poly.type
_entity_poly.pdbx_seq_one_letter_code
_entity_poly.pdbx_strand_id
1 'polypeptide(L)'
;MDAPLTLLEQMAERDRHRTMAIRAAIGDAVDRVVANLDLGTATAAKRGRNPQFPYVPIIKYSAGGKQRTRQLRGLAYEDRTEAVARAQASIDATRRKLAEDLCRPRERALREQFGLPREPLAPLLYGRDEPQSALDTTPPTATTAERTGQQ
;
A
#
# COMPACT_ATOMS: atom_id res chain seq x y z
N MET A 1 26.86 8.79 30.52
CA MET A 1 27.39 9.27 29.24
C MET A 1 27.09 8.19 28.23
N ASP A 2 26.13 8.41 27.33
CA ASP A 2 25.85 7.45 26.25
C ASP A 2 27.01 7.50 25.25
N ALA A 3 27.50 6.32 24.85
CA ALA A 3 28.53 6.21 23.82
C ALA A 3 27.98 6.78 22.49
N PRO A 4 28.78 7.50 21.70
CA PRO A 4 28.33 7.99 20.41
C PRO A 4 27.96 6.83 19.50
N LEU A 5 26.78 6.92 18.86
CA LEU A 5 26.29 5.93 17.91
C LEU A 5 27.32 5.69 16.79
N THR A 6 27.48 4.44 16.42
CA THR A 6 28.27 4.05 15.24
C THR A 6 27.61 4.58 13.96
N LEU A 7 28.40 4.71 12.89
CA LEU A 7 27.89 5.16 11.58
C LEU A 7 26.72 4.29 11.08
N LEU A 8 26.77 2.98 11.31
CA LEU A 8 25.71 2.05 10.93
C LEU A 8 24.41 2.33 11.70
N GLU A 9 24.50 2.62 12.99
CA GLU A 9 23.34 2.96 13.82
C GLU A 9 22.74 4.31 13.42
N GLN A 10 23.58 5.31 13.13
CA GLN A 10 23.13 6.61 12.63
C GLN A 10 22.38 6.48 11.29
N MET A 11 22.88 5.63 10.36
CA MET A 11 22.21 5.36 9.10
C MET A 11 20.87 4.65 9.30
N ALA A 12 20.80 3.67 10.21
CA ALA A 12 19.58 2.96 10.54
C ALA A 12 18.54 3.88 11.21
N GLU A 13 18.97 4.78 12.09
CA GLU A 13 18.10 5.79 12.69
C GLU A 13 17.53 6.76 11.66
N ARG A 14 18.37 7.26 10.73
CA ARG A 14 17.89 8.11 9.64
C ARG A 14 16.86 7.40 8.76
N ASP A 15 17.05 6.11 8.47
CA ASP A 15 16.09 5.33 7.69
C ASP A 15 14.77 5.10 8.44
N ARG A 16 14.85 4.85 9.76
CA ARG A 16 13.67 4.79 10.64
C ARG A 16 12.90 6.11 10.65
N HIS A 17 13.57 7.25 10.83
CA HIS A 17 12.93 8.57 10.79
C HIS A 17 12.25 8.84 9.45
N ARG A 18 12.90 8.52 8.33
CA ARG A 18 12.29 8.66 7.00
C ARG A 18 11.07 7.76 6.84
N THR A 19 11.16 6.50 7.29
CA THR A 19 10.03 5.56 7.26
C THR A 19 8.84 6.11 8.07
N MET A 20 9.09 6.66 9.26
CA MET A 20 8.04 7.29 10.07
C MET A 20 7.43 8.51 9.40
N ALA A 21 8.24 9.37 8.78
CA ALA A 21 7.74 10.54 8.03
C ALA A 21 6.88 10.13 6.83
N ILE A 22 7.28 9.08 6.09
CA ILE A 22 6.49 8.53 4.99
C ILE A 22 5.17 7.96 5.52
N ARG A 23 5.21 7.18 6.61
CA ARG A 23 4.01 6.64 7.24
C ARG A 23 3.06 7.75 7.69
N ALA A 24 3.58 8.86 8.23
CA ALA A 24 2.76 10.02 8.59
C ALA A 24 2.14 10.70 7.37
N ALA A 25 2.85 10.77 6.24
CA ALA A 25 2.38 11.43 5.02
C ALA A 25 1.32 10.63 4.24
N ILE A 26 1.46 9.30 4.16
CA ILE A 26 0.61 8.45 3.30
C ILE A 26 0.00 7.23 4.02
N GLY A 27 0.06 7.17 5.35
CA GLY A 27 -0.38 6.00 6.14
C GLY A 27 -1.81 5.57 5.84
N ASP A 28 -2.75 6.50 5.81
CA ASP A 28 -4.16 6.22 5.51
C ASP A 28 -4.35 5.64 4.10
N ALA A 29 -3.60 6.15 3.11
CA ALA A 29 -3.66 5.66 1.74
C ALA A 29 -3.09 4.24 1.64
N VAL A 30 -1.97 3.98 2.34
CA VAL A 30 -1.38 2.64 2.46
C VAL A 30 -2.39 1.67 3.08
N ASP A 31 -3.04 2.06 4.17
CA ASP A 31 -3.98 1.20 4.89
C ASP A 31 -5.20 0.85 4.02
N ARG A 32 -5.73 1.80 3.25
CA ARG A 32 -6.82 1.54 2.29
C ARG A 32 -6.40 0.57 1.18
N VAL A 33 -5.24 0.80 0.57
CA VAL A 33 -4.69 -0.08 -0.48
C VAL A 33 -4.55 -1.51 0.06
N VAL A 34 -3.96 -1.65 1.24
CA VAL A 34 -3.65 -2.93 1.85
C VAL A 34 -4.92 -3.65 2.37
N ALA A 35 -5.95 -2.91 2.78
CA ALA A 35 -7.26 -3.47 3.14
C ALA A 35 -8.00 -4.02 1.91
N ASN A 36 -7.91 -3.34 0.77
CA ASN A 36 -8.61 -3.71 -0.47
C ASN A 36 -7.91 -4.78 -1.30
N LEU A 37 -6.67 -5.13 -0.96
CA LEU A 37 -5.91 -6.14 -1.69
C LEU A 37 -6.44 -7.55 -1.40
N ASP A 38 -6.75 -8.30 -2.46
CA ASP A 38 -7.07 -9.73 -2.36
C ASP A 38 -5.79 -10.54 -2.07
N LEU A 39 -5.56 -10.81 -0.77
CA LEU A 39 -4.50 -11.68 -0.28
C LEU A 39 -4.94 -13.15 -0.17
N GLY A 40 -6.11 -13.46 -0.72
CA GLY A 40 -6.76 -14.76 -0.68
C GLY A 40 -7.66 -14.96 0.54
N THR A 41 -8.32 -16.11 0.56
CA THR A 41 -9.24 -16.54 1.61
C THR A 41 -8.62 -17.66 2.46
N ALA A 42 -8.66 -17.48 3.78
CA ALA A 42 -8.22 -18.50 4.73
C ALA A 42 -9.19 -19.69 4.76
N THR A 43 -8.66 -20.90 4.60
CA THR A 43 -9.41 -22.16 4.63
C THR A 43 -8.55 -23.29 5.21
N ALA A 44 -9.12 -24.49 5.32
CA ALA A 44 -8.39 -25.69 5.67
C ALA A 44 -8.90 -26.89 4.84
N ALA A 45 -8.05 -27.89 4.64
CA ALA A 45 -8.44 -29.16 4.03
C ALA A 45 -8.00 -30.36 4.86
N LYS A 46 -8.78 -31.43 4.81
CA LYS A 46 -8.45 -32.70 5.46
C LYS A 46 -7.45 -33.49 4.58
N ARG A 47 -6.15 -33.25 4.76
CA ARG A 47 -5.06 -33.85 3.95
C ARG A 47 -3.83 -34.26 4.76
N GLY A 48 -3.87 -34.12 6.08
CA GLY A 48 -2.78 -34.55 6.96
C GLY A 48 -2.53 -36.05 6.84
N ARG A 49 -1.25 -36.45 6.77
CA ARG A 49 -0.86 -37.87 6.76
C ARG A 49 -1.02 -38.53 8.14
N ASN A 50 -0.98 -37.73 9.21
CA ASN A 50 -1.22 -38.20 10.57
C ASN A 50 -2.72 -38.09 10.90
N PRO A 51 -3.40 -39.18 11.29
CA PRO A 51 -4.82 -39.15 11.69
C PRO A 51 -5.14 -38.17 12.82
N GLN A 52 -4.19 -37.92 13.74
CA GLN A 52 -4.35 -36.96 14.84
C GLN A 52 -4.31 -35.50 14.39
N PHE A 53 -3.65 -35.20 13.25
CA PHE A 53 -3.53 -33.84 12.71
C PHE A 53 -3.99 -33.81 11.25
N PRO A 54 -5.29 -34.04 10.98
CA PRO A 54 -5.75 -34.26 9.62
C PRO A 54 -5.95 -32.94 8.84
N TYR A 55 -6.06 -31.79 9.51
CA TYR A 55 -6.35 -30.51 8.85
C TYR A 55 -5.07 -29.73 8.52
N VAL A 56 -4.93 -29.33 7.26
CA VAL A 56 -3.85 -28.46 6.80
C VAL A 56 -4.38 -27.06 6.49
N PRO A 57 -3.69 -26.00 6.94
CA PRO A 57 -4.05 -24.61 6.66
C PRO A 57 -3.79 -24.26 5.18
N ILE A 58 -4.76 -23.58 4.55
CA ILE A 58 -4.76 -23.28 3.12
C ILE A 58 -5.20 -21.84 2.87
N ILE A 59 -4.53 -21.17 1.93
CA ILE A 59 -4.96 -19.89 1.36
C ILE A 59 -5.40 -20.11 -0.08
N LYS A 60 -6.62 -19.69 -0.41
CA LYS A 60 -7.16 -19.71 -1.78
C LYS A 60 -7.06 -18.34 -2.40
N TYR A 61 -6.53 -18.23 -3.62
CA TYR A 61 -6.38 -16.99 -4.37
C TYR A 61 -7.29 -17.00 -5.58
N SER A 62 -7.92 -15.86 -5.89
CA SER A 62 -8.57 -15.62 -7.16
C SER A 62 -7.60 -14.83 -8.06
N ALA A 63 -6.90 -15.51 -8.96
CA ALA A 63 -5.96 -14.84 -9.86
C ALA A 63 -6.39 -15.07 -11.31
N GLY A 64 -6.87 -14.01 -12.00
CA GLY A 64 -7.21 -14.05 -13.42
C GLY A 64 -8.27 -15.09 -13.77
N GLY A 65 -9.31 -15.26 -12.93
CA GLY A 65 -10.39 -16.23 -13.13
C GLY A 65 -10.03 -17.69 -12.80
N LYS A 66 -8.77 -17.99 -12.43
CA LYS A 66 -8.36 -19.32 -11.98
C LYS A 66 -8.16 -19.31 -10.46
N GLN A 67 -8.79 -20.27 -9.78
CA GLN A 67 -8.56 -20.47 -8.35
C GLN A 67 -7.23 -21.18 -8.13
N ARG A 68 -6.30 -20.52 -7.44
CA ARG A 68 -5.04 -21.13 -6.99
C ARG A 68 -5.12 -21.42 -5.50
N THR A 69 -4.53 -22.52 -5.08
CA THR A 69 -4.54 -22.94 -3.68
C THR A 69 -3.10 -23.07 -3.19
N ARG A 70 -2.77 -22.44 -2.06
CA ARG A 70 -1.47 -22.55 -1.38
C ARG A 70 -1.67 -23.16 -0.01
N GLN A 71 -1.07 -24.32 0.23
CA GLN A 71 -0.97 -24.89 1.56
C GLN A 71 0.19 -24.25 2.33
N LEU A 72 0.00 -23.91 3.61
CA LEU A 72 1.14 -23.56 4.46
C LEU A 72 1.90 -24.82 4.83
N ARG A 73 3.19 -24.85 4.52
CA ARG A 73 4.04 -26.04 4.68
C ARG A 73 4.38 -26.29 6.15
N GLY A 74 4.58 -27.54 6.50
CA GLY A 74 5.05 -27.95 7.84
C GLY A 74 4.02 -27.77 8.96
N LEU A 75 2.75 -27.50 8.63
CA LEU A 75 1.70 -27.25 9.61
C LEU A 75 0.52 -28.20 9.37
N ALA A 76 0.07 -28.82 10.44
CA ALA A 76 -1.13 -29.64 10.49
C ALA A 76 -1.75 -29.54 11.89
N TYR A 77 -3.07 -29.60 11.95
CA TYR A 77 -3.85 -29.37 13.17
C TYR A 77 -4.91 -30.45 13.35
N GLU A 78 -5.27 -30.70 14.60
CA GLU A 78 -6.36 -31.59 14.97
C GLU A 78 -7.71 -30.97 14.64
N ASP A 79 -7.85 -29.66 14.85
CA ASP A 79 -9.06 -28.89 14.59
C ASP A 79 -8.97 -28.08 13.29
N ARG A 80 -10.09 -28.07 12.55
CA ARG A 80 -10.28 -27.24 11.37
C ARG A 80 -10.23 -25.76 11.70
N THR A 81 -10.79 -25.34 12.83
CA THR A 81 -10.86 -23.92 13.22
C THR A 81 -9.45 -23.36 13.44
N GLU A 82 -8.61 -24.11 14.14
CA GLU A 82 -7.21 -23.76 14.37
C GLU A 82 -6.41 -23.64 13.06
N ALA A 83 -6.59 -24.59 12.13
CA ALA A 83 -5.97 -24.52 10.82
C ALA A 83 -6.42 -23.27 10.02
N VAL A 84 -7.71 -22.92 10.05
CA VAL A 84 -8.22 -21.71 9.41
C VAL A 84 -7.64 -20.45 10.07
N ALA A 85 -7.63 -20.38 11.40
CA ALA A 85 -7.06 -19.26 12.15
C ALA A 85 -5.57 -19.06 11.81
N ARG A 86 -4.81 -20.15 11.66
CA ARG A 86 -3.41 -20.06 11.24
C ARG A 86 -3.26 -19.54 9.81
N ALA A 87 -4.11 -19.97 8.89
CA ALA A 87 -4.13 -19.45 7.53
C ALA A 87 -4.43 -17.94 7.53
N GLN A 88 -5.39 -17.49 8.33
CA GLN A 88 -5.72 -16.07 8.48
C GLN A 88 -4.54 -15.28 9.07
N ALA A 89 -3.90 -15.79 10.12
CA ALA A 89 -2.72 -15.15 10.70
C ALA A 89 -1.58 -14.96 9.67
N SER A 90 -1.42 -15.89 8.72
CA SER A 90 -0.45 -15.75 7.63
C SER A 90 -0.84 -14.66 6.62
N ILE A 91 -2.13 -14.48 6.34
CA ILE A 91 -2.64 -13.40 5.50
C ILE A 91 -2.40 -12.07 6.19
N ASP A 92 -2.75 -11.96 7.47
CA ASP A 92 -2.58 -10.73 8.26
C ASP A 92 -1.10 -10.35 8.40
N ALA A 93 -0.20 -11.32 8.59
CA ALA A 93 1.24 -11.07 8.60
C ALA A 93 1.75 -10.54 7.26
N THR A 94 1.26 -11.09 6.15
CA THR A 94 1.59 -10.60 4.80
C THR A 94 1.09 -9.18 4.59
N ARG A 95 -0.14 -8.91 5.04
CA ARG A 95 -0.77 -7.59 4.99
C ARG A 95 0.04 -6.54 5.75
N ARG A 96 0.42 -6.83 7.00
CA ARG A 96 1.24 -5.92 7.83
C ARG A 96 2.61 -5.67 7.19
N LYS A 97 3.27 -6.72 6.72
CA LYS A 97 4.57 -6.61 6.04
C LYS A 97 4.46 -5.72 4.80
N LEU A 98 3.41 -5.88 4.00
CA LEU A 98 3.20 -5.03 2.82
C LEU A 98 3.00 -3.56 3.20
N ALA A 99 2.23 -3.27 4.25
CA ALA A 99 2.06 -1.91 4.74
C ALA A 99 3.39 -1.28 5.21
N GLU A 100 4.22 -2.07 5.91
CA GLU A 100 5.56 -1.64 6.31
C GLU A 100 6.46 -1.39 5.10
N ASP A 101 6.50 -2.33 4.15
CA ASP A 101 7.32 -2.23 2.93
C ASP A 101 6.93 -0.98 2.12
N LEU A 102 5.63 -0.69 1.97
CA LEU A 102 5.16 0.52 1.29
C LEU A 102 5.59 1.82 1.98
N CYS A 103 5.92 1.79 3.27
CA CYS A 103 6.41 2.96 4.00
C CYS A 103 7.94 3.11 3.94
N ARG A 104 8.69 2.09 3.46
CA ARG A 104 10.15 2.13 3.42
C ARG A 104 10.68 3.06 2.31
N PRO A 105 11.65 3.95 2.59
CA PRO A 105 12.13 4.93 1.61
C PRO A 105 12.61 4.34 0.28
N ARG A 106 13.23 3.15 0.32
CA ARG A 106 13.76 2.45 -0.85
C ARG A 106 12.70 1.83 -1.77
N GLU A 107 11.50 1.57 -1.27
CA GLU A 107 10.45 0.83 -1.99
C GLU A 107 9.61 1.75 -2.90
N ARG A 108 10.29 2.56 -3.71
CA ARG A 108 9.67 3.57 -4.60
C ARG A 108 8.80 2.92 -5.68
N ALA A 109 9.36 1.91 -6.36
CA ALA A 109 8.67 1.19 -7.43
C ALA A 109 7.45 0.42 -6.90
N LEU A 110 7.57 -0.14 -5.69
CA LEU A 110 6.46 -0.83 -5.05
C LEU A 110 5.28 0.12 -4.79
N ARG A 111 5.53 1.33 -4.25
CA ARG A 111 4.47 2.34 -4.09
C ARG A 111 3.79 2.69 -5.40
N GLU A 112 4.58 2.95 -6.44
CA GLU A 112 4.08 3.31 -7.77
C GLU A 112 3.18 2.20 -8.37
N GLN A 113 3.55 0.92 -8.20
CA GLN A 113 2.73 -0.22 -8.61
C GLN A 113 1.33 -0.23 -7.97
N PHE A 114 1.21 0.26 -6.74
CA PHE A 114 -0.05 0.36 -6.01
C PHE A 114 -0.73 1.73 -6.16
N GLY A 115 -0.26 2.59 -7.07
CA GLY A 115 -0.81 3.93 -7.31
C GLY A 115 -0.53 4.94 -6.19
N LEU A 116 0.43 4.65 -5.32
CA LEU A 116 0.84 5.55 -4.24
C LEU A 116 1.95 6.50 -4.72
N PRO A 117 2.09 7.69 -4.09
CA PRO A 117 3.16 8.62 -4.44
C PRO A 117 4.54 7.98 -4.34
N ARG A 118 5.32 8.07 -5.42
CA ARG A 118 6.70 7.57 -5.48
C ARG A 118 7.59 8.22 -4.42
N GLU A 119 7.47 9.54 -4.27
CA GLU A 119 8.21 10.39 -3.33
C GLU A 119 7.24 11.19 -2.45
N PRO A 120 6.65 10.57 -1.41
CA PRO A 120 5.58 11.18 -0.61
C PRO A 120 6.03 12.37 0.24
N LEU A 121 7.34 12.57 0.41
CA LEU A 121 7.91 13.71 1.13
C LEU A 121 8.30 14.87 0.20
N ALA A 122 8.32 14.69 -1.12
CA ALA A 122 8.70 15.75 -2.05
C ALA A 122 7.76 16.98 -1.96
N PRO A 123 6.42 16.84 -1.86
CA PRO A 123 5.53 17.99 -1.67
C PRO A 123 5.79 18.75 -0.37
N LEU A 124 6.30 18.09 0.68
CA LEU A 124 6.62 18.72 1.97
C LEU A 124 7.98 19.42 1.95
N LEU A 125 8.87 19.03 1.05
CA LEU A 125 10.21 19.62 0.88
C LEU A 125 10.25 20.74 -0.16
N TYR A 126 9.29 20.75 -1.10
CA TYR A 126 9.20 21.70 -2.22
C TYR A 126 7.85 22.44 -2.28
N GLY A 127 7.11 22.54 -1.18
CA GLY A 127 5.76 23.09 -1.13
C GLY A 127 5.54 24.16 -0.05
N ARG A 128 6.20 25.31 -0.21
CA ARG A 128 5.71 26.63 0.27
C ARG A 128 6.15 27.75 -0.70
N ASP A 129 5.80 27.60 -1.97
CA ASP A 129 5.80 28.66 -2.99
C ASP A 129 4.63 28.27 -3.93
N GLU A 130 3.58 29.00 -4.27
CA GLU A 130 3.06 30.34 -4.03
C GLU A 130 1.53 30.25 -4.25
N PRO A 131 0.71 31.24 -3.83
CA PRO A 131 -0.70 31.31 -4.20
C PRO A 131 -0.86 31.39 -5.73
N GLN A 132 -1.78 30.61 -6.29
CA GLN A 132 -2.26 30.85 -7.64
C GLN A 132 -2.88 32.24 -7.68
N SER A 133 -2.13 33.22 -8.20
CA SER A 133 -2.64 34.54 -8.55
C SER A 133 -3.88 34.36 -9.42
N ALA A 134 -5.03 34.62 -8.81
CA ALA A 134 -6.25 34.96 -9.52
C ALA A 134 -5.96 36.22 -10.33
N LEU A 135 -5.61 36.06 -11.60
CA LEU A 135 -5.82 37.11 -12.58
C LEU A 135 -7.31 37.10 -12.93
N ASP A 136 -8.04 37.85 -12.11
CA ASP A 136 -9.33 38.40 -12.46
C ASP A 136 -9.17 39.49 -13.53
N THR A 137 -10.25 39.77 -14.26
CA THR A 137 -10.49 40.88 -15.20
C THR A 137 -9.72 40.81 -16.54
N THR A 138 -10.32 40.66 -17.73
CA THR A 138 -11.49 41.37 -18.27
C THR A 138 -11.89 40.72 -19.62
N PRO A 139 -13.18 40.60 -19.99
CA PRO A 139 -13.58 40.31 -21.38
C PRO A 139 -13.53 41.60 -22.22
N PRO A 140 -12.95 41.61 -23.44
CA PRO A 140 -13.12 42.76 -24.32
C PRO A 140 -14.54 42.77 -24.89
N THR A 141 -15.32 43.74 -24.45
CA THR A 141 -16.54 44.20 -25.13
C THR A 141 -16.15 45.38 -26.03
N ALA A 142 -16.40 45.27 -27.34
CA ALA A 142 -16.72 46.37 -28.25
C ALA A 142 -17.10 45.76 -29.62
N THR A 143 -18.36 45.77 -30.04
CA THR A 143 -19.13 46.91 -30.60
C THR A 143 -19.04 46.98 -32.12
N THR A 144 -20.16 46.58 -32.75
CA THR A 144 -20.86 47.14 -33.92
C THR A 144 -20.07 47.82 -35.05
N ALA A 145 -20.22 47.27 -36.25
CA ALA A 145 -20.40 48.06 -37.47
C ALA A 145 -21.46 47.40 -38.37
N GLU A 146 -22.62 48.03 -38.44
CA GLU A 146 -23.63 47.86 -39.49
C GLU A 146 -23.09 48.38 -40.85
N ARG A 147 -23.90 48.15 -41.90
CA ARG A 147 -23.87 48.67 -43.29
C ARG A 147 -23.16 47.75 -44.29
N THR A 148 -23.73 47.38 -45.44
CA THR A 148 -24.93 47.81 -46.19
C THR A 148 -25.19 46.73 -47.25
N GLY A 149 -26.46 46.46 -47.56
CA GLY A 149 -26.82 45.53 -48.63
C GLY A 149 -26.59 46.08 -50.05
N GLN A 150 -26.56 45.18 -51.01
CA GLN A 150 -26.99 45.34 -52.42
C GLN A 150 -26.93 43.94 -53.03
N GLN A 151 -28.11 43.37 -53.30
CA GLN A 151 -28.64 43.03 -54.64
C GLN A 151 -27.99 41.81 -55.27
#